data_AF-A0A7W3Z7N0-F1
#
_entry.id   AF-A0A7W3Z7N0-F1
#
_cell.length_a   1.000
_cell.length_b   1.000
_cell.length_c   1.000
_cell.angle_alpha   90.00
_cell.angle_beta   90.00
_cell.angle_gamma   90.00
#
_symmetry.space_group_name_H-M   'P 1'
#
loop_
_entity.id
_entity.type
_entity.pdbx_description
1 polymer ?
#
loop_
_entity_poly.entity_id
_entity_poly.type
_entity_poly.pdbx_seq_one_letter_code
_entity_poly.pdbx_strand_id
1 'polypeptide(L)'
;MKLKYIYDKDITRHINPAVVVSELEENRIEQEINEYVFTTDIVTNIYKFLNAISQKKEGKTGVWVSGYYGSGKSHFIKYLFYCLNSNTRELAFERYKNAISNLKLDDLSEVTLSNVQLIQNILDKTNINEIIFNVDAVSGTVKNNNTITRILFNQLNAKRGYNTSNIAIALLIEKHFDQMGLFDQFKSKIKEEIKEQWTDAKIRDIIRMRLAKVIDIAYELDNTIDKEALRNAIKDDQDYRIDEFIQEIKEYVDQQEDNFKLIFLMDEVSQYIGSNTDLLLM
;
A
#
# COMPACT_ATOMS: atom_id res chain seq x y z
N MET A 1 30.30 -31.42 20.10
CA MET A 1 29.48 -30.20 20.21
C MET A 1 28.57 -30.14 18.99
N LYS A 2 27.24 -30.14 19.13
CA LYS A 2 26.34 -30.08 17.94
C LYS A 2 26.28 -28.62 17.44
N LEU A 3 26.46 -28.40 16.14
CA LEU A 3 26.49 -27.07 15.50
C LEU A 3 25.29 -26.18 15.90
N LYS A 4 24.12 -26.78 16.14
CA LYS A 4 22.91 -26.08 16.57
C LYS A 4 23.04 -25.24 17.85
N TYR A 5 24.01 -25.54 18.71
CA TYR A 5 24.22 -24.81 19.97
C TYR A 5 25.19 -23.63 19.84
N ILE A 6 25.71 -23.37 18.63
CA ILE A 6 26.62 -22.26 18.34
C ILE A 6 25.86 -21.04 17.82
N TYR A 7 24.68 -21.26 17.20
CA TYR A 7 23.90 -20.21 16.60
C TYR A 7 22.94 -19.57 17.60
N ASP A 8 22.84 -18.25 17.53
CA ASP A 8 21.94 -17.43 18.36
C ASP A 8 20.46 -17.75 18.11
N LYS A 9 20.14 -18.22 16.90
CA LYS A 9 18.77 -18.58 16.46
C LYS A 9 18.71 -20.02 15.96
N ASP A 10 17.51 -20.60 16.00
CA ASP A 10 17.26 -21.96 15.52
C ASP A 10 17.65 -22.12 14.05
N ILE A 11 18.44 -23.15 13.74
CA ILE A 11 18.92 -23.46 12.40
C ILE A 11 17.87 -24.15 11.52
N THR A 12 16.79 -24.68 12.12
CA THR A 12 15.69 -25.33 11.38
C THR A 12 14.57 -24.38 10.98
N ARG A 13 14.70 -23.08 11.32
CA ARG A 13 13.69 -22.08 11.00
C ARG A 13 13.62 -21.82 9.50
N HIS A 14 12.41 -21.59 8.99
CA HIS A 14 12.20 -21.24 7.60
C HIS A 14 12.71 -19.82 7.33
N ILE A 15 13.47 -19.62 6.26
CA ILE A 15 13.98 -18.31 5.83
C ILE A 15 13.52 -18.09 4.40
N ASN A 16 12.72 -17.04 4.16
CA ASN A 16 12.24 -16.72 2.82
C ASN A 16 13.33 -16.00 2.01
N PRO A 17 13.65 -16.45 0.79
CA PRO A 17 14.62 -15.80 -0.06
C PRO A 17 14.08 -14.53 -0.75
N ALA A 18 12.77 -14.26 -0.73
CA ALA A 18 12.15 -13.15 -1.43
C ALA A 18 11.13 -12.40 -0.57
N VAL A 19 11.17 -11.06 -0.65
CA VAL A 19 10.27 -10.12 0.04
C VAL A 19 8.95 -10.05 -0.72
N VAL A 20 8.14 -11.12 -0.67
CA VAL A 20 6.80 -11.11 -1.23
C VAL A 20 5.82 -10.86 -0.09
N VAL A 21 5.20 -9.67 -0.08
CA VAL A 21 4.31 -9.19 1.00
C VAL A 21 2.95 -9.91 0.98
N SER A 22 2.69 -10.79 0.02
CA SER A 22 1.37 -11.43 -0.17
C SER A 22 1.13 -12.74 0.59
N GLU A 23 2.05 -13.21 1.44
CA GLU A 23 1.82 -14.36 2.32
C GLU A 23 2.05 -14.00 3.80
N LEU A 24 1.09 -13.24 4.34
CA LEU A 24 1.00 -12.77 5.71
C LEU A 24 0.44 -13.87 6.64
N GLU A 25 1.16 -14.98 6.82
CA GLU A 25 0.90 -15.80 8.01
C GLU A 25 1.42 -15.04 9.23
N GLU A 26 0.59 -14.79 10.25
CA GLU A 26 0.94 -13.97 11.43
C GLU A 26 2.29 -14.38 12.05
N ASN A 27 2.55 -15.69 12.14
CA ASN A 27 3.82 -16.25 12.63
C ASN A 27 5.05 -15.77 11.82
N ARG A 28 4.90 -15.52 10.52
CA ARG A 28 5.99 -15.03 9.66
C ARG A 28 6.29 -13.57 9.92
N ILE A 29 5.25 -12.75 10.11
CA ILE A 29 5.41 -11.33 10.41
C ILE A 29 6.12 -11.15 11.75
N GLU A 30 5.69 -11.90 12.77
CA GLU A 30 6.32 -11.86 14.08
C GLU A 30 7.80 -12.26 14.00
N GLN A 31 8.12 -13.34 13.28
CA GLN A 31 9.50 -13.75 13.05
C GLN A 31 10.30 -12.65 12.36
N GLU A 32 9.78 -12.06 11.29
CA GLU A 32 10.49 -11.00 10.57
C GLU A 32 10.75 -9.75 11.42
N ILE A 33 9.77 -9.31 12.22
CA ILE A 33 9.93 -8.18 13.13
C ILE A 33 11.02 -8.51 14.17
N ASN A 34 10.89 -9.66 14.83
CA ASN A 34 11.83 -10.07 15.88
C ASN A 34 13.24 -10.27 15.36
N GLU A 35 13.38 -10.82 14.16
CA GLU A 35 14.66 -11.09 13.53
C GLU A 35 15.34 -9.86 12.93
N TYR A 36 14.64 -8.73 12.80
CA TYR A 36 15.18 -7.50 12.23
C TYR A 36 16.42 -7.03 13.01
N VAL A 37 17.48 -6.69 12.27
CA VAL A 37 18.77 -6.27 12.84
C VAL A 37 18.87 -4.75 12.80
N PHE A 38 19.02 -4.13 13.96
CA PHE A 38 19.11 -2.69 14.11
C PHE A 38 20.56 -2.24 14.20
N THR A 39 20.89 -1.21 13.43
CA THR A 39 22.08 -0.39 13.61
C THR A 39 21.66 0.99 14.12
N THR A 40 22.62 1.75 14.65
CA THR A 40 22.40 3.13 15.09
C THR A 40 21.77 4.01 14.00
N ASP A 41 22.22 3.87 12.75
CA ASP A 41 21.68 4.62 11.61
C ASP A 41 20.25 4.21 11.27
N ILE A 42 19.96 2.91 11.26
CA ILE A 42 18.60 2.42 10.99
C ILE A 42 17.64 2.94 12.06
N VAL A 43 18.04 2.85 13.34
CA VAL A 43 17.22 3.33 14.45
C VAL A 43 16.93 4.83 14.31
N THR A 44 17.94 5.61 13.95
CA THR A 44 17.81 7.05 13.74
C THR A 44 16.90 7.38 12.56
N ASN A 45 17.00 6.65 11.46
CA ASN A 45 16.17 6.90 10.27
C ASN A 45 14.72 6.45 10.46
N ILE A 46 14.47 5.35 11.16
CA ILE A 46 13.11 4.95 11.58
C ILE A 46 12.49 6.05 12.43
N TYR A 47 13.22 6.58 13.42
CA TYR A 47 12.73 7.67 14.26
C TYR A 47 12.36 8.90 13.43
N LYS A 48 13.27 9.36 12.54
CA LYS A 48 13.03 10.51 11.67
C LYS A 48 11.77 10.35 10.83
N PHE A 49 11.58 9.17 10.25
CA PHE A 49 10.40 8.86 9.46
C PHE A 49 9.13 8.88 10.32
N LEU A 50 9.08 8.10 11.41
CA LEU A 50 7.89 8.00 12.25
C LEU A 50 7.54 9.32 12.93
N ASN A 51 8.55 10.11 13.32
CA ASN A 51 8.36 11.45 13.86
C ASN A 51 7.80 12.42 12.81
N ALA A 52 8.26 12.34 11.55
CA ALA A 52 7.68 13.14 10.47
C ALA A 52 6.22 12.76 10.21
N ILE A 53 5.86 11.48 10.34
CA ILE A 53 4.48 11.01 10.22
C ILE A 53 3.65 11.37 11.46
N SER A 54 4.20 11.37 12.67
CA SER A 54 3.42 11.74 13.86
C SER A 54 3.15 13.26 13.94
N GLN A 55 4.07 14.07 13.41
CA GLN A 55 3.92 15.51 13.36
C GLN A 55 2.99 15.96 12.21
N LYS A 56 2.24 17.05 12.41
CA LYS A 56 1.52 17.74 11.33
C LYS A 56 2.49 18.62 10.55
N LYS A 57 3.36 18.03 9.73
CA LYS A 57 4.23 18.79 8.82
C LYS A 57 3.48 19.14 7.54
N GLU A 58 3.31 20.44 7.29
CA GLU A 58 2.90 20.97 5.99
C GLU A 58 4.14 21.06 5.07
N GLY A 59 4.06 20.57 3.82
CA GLY A 59 5.15 20.66 2.85
C GLY A 59 5.40 19.39 2.03
N LYS A 60 6.64 19.21 1.52
CA LYS A 60 7.04 18.03 0.74
C LYS A 60 7.00 16.77 1.62
N THR A 61 6.19 15.79 1.22
CA THR A 61 5.89 14.56 1.98
C THR A 61 6.61 13.30 1.49
N GLY A 62 7.54 13.44 0.53
CA GLY A 62 8.28 12.31 -0.04
C GLY A 62 9.55 11.95 0.75
N VAL A 63 9.79 10.65 0.93
CA VAL A 63 11.04 10.11 1.49
C VAL A 63 11.68 9.19 0.46
N TRP A 64 12.95 9.46 0.12
CA TRP A 64 13.73 8.62 -0.78
C TRP A 64 14.72 7.75 0.00
N VAL A 65 14.60 6.43 -0.13
CA VAL A 65 15.50 5.47 0.52
C VAL A 65 16.51 4.95 -0.50
N SER A 66 17.74 5.44 -0.45
CA SER A 66 18.83 5.06 -1.37
C SER A 66 19.86 4.14 -0.73
N GLY A 67 20.45 3.24 -1.51
CA GLY A 67 21.50 2.31 -1.07
C GLY A 67 21.80 1.23 -2.12
N TYR A 68 22.97 0.60 -2.04
CA TYR A 68 23.41 -0.44 -2.99
C TYR A 68 22.51 -1.69 -2.95
N TYR A 69 22.58 -2.55 -3.96
CA TYR A 69 21.87 -3.83 -3.94
C TYR A 69 22.31 -4.68 -2.73
N GLY A 70 21.36 -5.33 -2.05
CA GLY A 70 21.63 -6.10 -0.82
C GLY A 70 21.83 -5.29 0.47
N SER A 71 21.70 -3.95 0.43
CA SER A 71 21.82 -3.09 1.62
C SER A 71 20.64 -3.13 2.60
N GLY A 72 19.57 -3.89 2.29
CA GLY A 72 18.40 -4.02 3.17
C GLY A 72 17.30 -2.96 2.99
N LYS A 73 17.27 -2.20 1.87
CA LYS A 73 16.23 -1.19 1.58
C LYS A 73 14.80 -1.75 1.69
N SER A 74 14.53 -2.87 1.04
CA SER A 74 13.22 -3.54 1.08
C SER A 74 12.82 -3.92 2.51
N HIS A 75 13.78 -4.47 3.28
CA HIS A 75 13.56 -4.79 4.70
C HIS A 75 13.29 -3.52 5.53
N PHE A 76 14.00 -2.43 5.27
CA PHE A 76 13.76 -1.14 5.93
C PHE A 76 12.34 -0.61 5.65
N ILE A 77 11.91 -0.58 4.39
CA ILE A 77 10.55 -0.18 4.00
C ILE A 77 9.50 -1.10 4.65
N LYS A 78 9.76 -2.42 4.69
CA LYS A 78 8.87 -3.39 5.34
C LYS A 78 8.77 -3.16 6.84
N TYR A 79 9.86 -2.80 7.50
CA TYR A 79 9.84 -2.46 8.92
C TYR A 79 9.05 -1.17 9.20
N LEU A 80 9.18 -0.15 8.33
CA LEU A 80 8.33 1.05 8.40
C LEU A 80 6.85 0.69 8.22
N PHE A 81 6.52 -0.22 7.30
CA PHE A 81 5.16 -0.74 7.14
C PHE A 81 4.67 -1.37 8.44
N TYR A 82 5.48 -2.19 9.11
CA TYR A 82 5.09 -2.79 10.39
C TYR A 82 4.84 -1.76 11.49
N CYS A 83 5.62 -0.68 11.55
CA CYS A 83 5.35 0.41 12.48
C CYS A 83 4.06 1.18 12.16
N LEU A 84 3.66 1.26 10.89
CA LEU A 84 2.47 2.00 10.46
C LEU A 84 1.19 1.18 10.56
N ASN A 85 1.25 -0.12 10.23
CA ASN A 85 0.10 -1.01 10.20
C ASN A 85 -0.42 -1.34 11.61
N SER A 86 -1.70 -1.08 11.87
CA SER A 86 -2.31 -1.24 13.20
C SER A 86 -2.15 -2.63 13.82
N ASN A 87 -2.15 -3.68 12.99
CA ASN A 87 -2.11 -5.08 13.47
C ASN A 87 -0.71 -5.50 13.91
N THR A 88 0.33 -4.80 13.46
CA THR A 88 1.74 -5.18 13.68
C THR A 88 2.53 -4.13 14.47
N ARG A 89 1.96 -2.93 14.59
CA ARG A 89 2.58 -1.76 15.21
C ARG A 89 3.04 -2.01 16.64
N GLU A 90 2.21 -2.63 17.47
CA GLU A 90 2.57 -2.87 18.87
C GLU A 90 3.87 -3.67 18.98
N LEU A 91 3.90 -4.85 18.34
CA LEU A 91 5.08 -5.72 18.29
C LEU A 91 6.29 -5.02 17.65
N ALA A 92 6.09 -4.28 16.55
CA ALA A 92 7.16 -3.53 15.92
C ALA A 92 7.75 -2.48 16.86
N PHE A 93 6.92 -1.68 17.53
CA PHE A 93 7.40 -0.68 18.49
C PHE A 93 8.07 -1.31 19.72
N GLU A 94 7.59 -2.43 20.23
CA GLU A 94 8.27 -3.17 21.30
C GLU A 94 9.68 -3.58 20.88
N ARG A 95 9.80 -4.21 19.71
CA ARG A 95 11.10 -4.63 19.16
C ARG A 95 12.04 -3.45 18.92
N TYR A 96 11.50 -2.33 18.43
CA TYR A 96 12.24 -1.11 18.17
C TYR A 96 12.73 -0.45 19.47
N LYS A 97 11.88 -0.33 20.50
CA LYS A 97 12.25 0.15 21.84
C LYS A 97 13.32 -0.71 22.48
N ASN A 98 13.22 -2.04 22.36
CA ASN A 98 14.26 -2.97 22.82
C ASN A 98 15.59 -2.76 22.10
N ALA A 99 15.57 -2.47 20.80
CA ALA A 99 16.79 -2.15 20.06
C ALA A 99 17.44 -0.85 20.56
N ILE A 100 16.65 0.20 20.81
CA ILE A 100 17.11 1.47 21.35
C ILE A 100 17.78 1.29 22.71
N SER A 101 17.18 0.50 23.62
CA SER A 101 17.76 0.24 24.95
C SER A 101 19.10 -0.49 24.91
N ASN A 102 19.32 -1.35 23.90
CA ASN A 102 20.52 -2.16 23.77
C ASN A 102 21.64 -1.45 22.98
N LEU A 103 21.31 -0.42 22.21
CA LEU A 103 22.27 0.37 21.44
C LEU A 103 22.77 1.56 22.28
N LYS A 104 24.08 1.77 22.26
CA LYS A 104 24.67 3.00 22.81
C LYS A 104 24.47 4.13 21.81
N LEU A 105 23.35 4.85 21.96
CA LEU A 105 23.10 6.08 21.24
C LEU A 105 23.84 7.23 21.91
N ASP A 106 24.21 8.26 21.15
CA ASP A 106 24.78 9.49 21.71
C ASP A 106 23.80 10.15 22.68
N ASP A 107 24.32 10.75 23.76
CA ASP A 107 23.50 11.43 24.77
C ASP A 107 22.69 12.61 24.22
N LEU A 108 23.08 13.15 23.05
CA LEU A 108 22.39 14.21 22.32
C LEU A 108 21.38 13.69 21.29
N SER A 109 21.16 12.38 21.22
CA SER A 109 20.21 11.77 20.31
C SER A 109 18.78 12.15 20.67
N GLU A 110 18.01 12.64 19.70
CA GLU A 110 16.56 12.81 19.86
C GLU A 110 15.82 11.46 20.00
N VAL A 111 16.48 10.35 19.66
CA VAL A 111 15.91 9.01 19.73
C VAL A 111 15.97 8.49 21.17
N THR A 112 14.99 8.90 21.96
CA THR A 112 14.80 8.42 23.34
C THR A 112 13.58 7.49 23.42
N LEU A 113 13.56 6.58 24.40
CA LEU A 113 12.41 5.71 24.65
C LEU A 113 11.12 6.53 24.87
N SER A 114 11.22 7.66 25.58
CA SER A 114 10.10 8.57 25.83
C SER A 114 9.56 9.19 24.53
N ASN A 115 10.43 9.67 23.64
CA ASN A 115 10.01 10.24 22.36
C ASN A 115 9.38 9.18 21.46
N VAL A 116 9.96 7.98 21.42
CA VAL A 116 9.41 6.85 20.64
C VAL A 116 8.05 6.41 21.17
N GLN A 117 7.85 6.36 22.49
CA GLN A 117 6.55 6.07 23.09
C GLN A 117 5.51 7.15 22.76
N LEU A 118 5.92 8.43 22.76
CA LEU A 118 5.04 9.53 22.37
C LEU A 118 4.60 9.39 20.91
N ILE A 119 5.53 9.07 20.00
CA ILE A 119 5.22 8.78 18.60
C ILE A 119 4.23 7.63 18.49
N GLN A 120 4.48 6.51 19.16
CA GLN A 120 3.57 5.35 19.17
C GLN A 120 2.14 5.76 19.57
N ASN A 121 2.00 6.48 20.68
CA ASN A 121 0.72 6.94 21.21
C ASN A 121 -0.03 7.88 20.23
N ILE A 122 0.68 8.67 19.42
CA ILE A 122 0.08 9.51 18.38
C ILE A 122 -0.40 8.63 17.22
N LEU A 123 0.44 7.70 16.75
CA LEU A 123 0.07 6.82 15.64
C LEU A 123 -1.12 5.93 16.00
N ASP A 124 -1.23 5.49 17.26
CA ASP A 124 -2.38 4.70 17.78
C ASP A 124 -3.71 5.43 17.73
N LYS A 125 -3.68 6.76 17.65
CA LYS A 125 -4.86 7.62 17.51
C LYS A 125 -5.02 8.17 16.10
N THR A 126 -4.13 7.79 15.19
CA THR A 126 -4.11 8.24 13.79
C THR A 126 -4.67 7.12 12.91
N ASN A 127 -5.63 7.44 12.05
CA ASN A 127 -6.13 6.48 11.07
C ASN A 127 -5.16 6.43 9.89
N ILE A 128 -4.28 5.43 9.87
CA ILE A 128 -3.24 5.30 8.84
C ILE A 128 -3.66 4.21 7.88
N ASN A 129 -3.81 4.58 6.61
CA ASN A 129 -3.90 3.64 5.51
C ASN A 129 -2.56 3.57 4.79
N GLU A 130 -1.79 2.55 5.12
CA GLU A 130 -0.57 2.21 4.40
C GLU A 130 -0.85 1.30 3.20
N ILE A 131 -0.12 1.53 2.11
CA ILE A 131 -0.13 0.76 0.86
C ILE A 131 1.32 0.44 0.52
N ILE A 132 1.71 -0.84 0.62
CA ILE A 132 3.06 -1.30 0.30
C ILE A 132 3.05 -2.19 -0.95
N PHE A 133 3.97 -1.94 -1.87
CA PHE A 133 4.17 -2.79 -3.04
C PHE A 133 5.57 -2.65 -3.60
N ASN A 134 6.01 -3.72 -4.26
CA ASN A 134 7.22 -3.73 -5.07
C ASN A 134 6.83 -3.40 -6.51
N VAL A 135 7.44 -2.37 -7.11
CA VAL A 135 7.04 -1.89 -8.44
C VAL A 135 7.31 -2.94 -9.52
N ASP A 136 8.45 -3.64 -9.48
CA ASP A 136 8.80 -4.67 -10.48
C ASP A 136 7.91 -5.92 -10.40
N ALA A 137 7.42 -6.26 -9.21
CA ALA A 137 6.50 -7.39 -9.03
C ALA A 137 5.11 -7.11 -9.64
N VAL A 138 4.68 -5.85 -9.72
CA VAL A 138 3.33 -5.45 -10.13
C VAL A 138 3.27 -4.81 -11.52
N SER A 139 4.39 -4.40 -12.09
CA SER A 139 4.48 -3.72 -13.39
C SER A 139 4.20 -4.61 -14.60
N GLY A 140 4.25 -5.93 -14.45
CA GLY A 140 4.20 -6.86 -15.58
C GLY A 140 5.29 -6.59 -16.62
N THR A 141 5.07 -7.02 -17.87
CA THR A 141 6.08 -7.01 -18.94
C THR A 141 6.14 -5.69 -19.75
N VAL A 142 5.18 -4.78 -19.59
CA VAL A 142 5.07 -3.56 -20.42
C VAL A 142 5.42 -2.32 -19.60
N LYS A 143 6.62 -1.78 -19.85
CA LYS A 143 7.14 -0.55 -19.22
C LYS A 143 6.87 0.65 -20.14
N ASN A 144 5.76 1.36 -19.93
CA ASN A 144 5.43 2.63 -20.58
C ASN A 144 5.44 3.77 -19.55
N ASN A 145 5.45 5.02 -19.99
CA ASN A 145 5.48 6.20 -19.09
C ASN A 145 4.29 6.26 -18.11
N ASN A 146 3.13 5.70 -18.48
CA ASN A 146 1.93 5.67 -17.61
C ASN A 146 1.86 4.43 -16.69
N THR A 147 2.82 3.51 -16.77
CA THR A 147 2.80 2.26 -15.99
C THR A 147 2.78 2.53 -14.48
N ILE A 148 3.56 3.51 -13.99
CA ILE A 148 3.59 3.84 -12.56
C ILE A 148 2.24 4.40 -12.09
N THR A 149 1.64 5.33 -12.82
CA THR A 149 0.32 5.90 -12.51
C THR A 149 -0.74 4.80 -12.42
N ARG A 150 -0.74 3.88 -13.39
CA ARG A 150 -1.67 2.75 -13.39
C ARG A 150 -1.45 1.82 -12.20
N ILE A 151 -0.21 1.50 -11.86
CA ILE A 151 0.10 0.73 -10.65
C ILE A 151 -0.46 1.43 -9.41
N LEU A 152 -0.23 2.74 -9.29
CA LEU A 152 -0.70 3.53 -8.15
C LEU A 152 -2.23 3.50 -8.02
N PHE A 153 -2.96 3.67 -9.13
CA PHE A 153 -4.42 3.47 -9.15
C PHE A 153 -4.82 2.07 -8.72
N ASN A 154 -4.19 1.04 -9.28
CA ASN A 154 -4.53 -0.35 -8.97
C ASN A 154 -4.33 -0.66 -7.47
N GLN A 155 -3.24 -0.18 -6.88
CA GLN A 155 -2.94 -0.37 -5.45
C GLN A 155 -3.90 0.41 -4.55
N LEU A 156 -4.29 1.62 -4.96
CA LEU A 156 -5.30 2.41 -4.25
C LEU A 156 -6.69 1.76 -4.32
N ASN A 157 -7.08 1.26 -5.49
CA ASN A 157 -8.33 0.53 -5.69
C ASN A 157 -8.35 -0.76 -4.88
N ALA A 158 -7.25 -1.52 -4.86
CA ALA A 158 -7.11 -2.71 -4.03
C ALA A 158 -7.36 -2.38 -2.54
N LYS A 159 -6.76 -1.28 -2.03
CA LYS A 159 -6.94 -0.83 -0.64
C LYS A 159 -8.40 -0.45 -0.33
N ARG A 160 -9.14 0.07 -1.32
CA ARG A 160 -10.56 0.42 -1.20
C ARG A 160 -11.50 -0.78 -1.39
N GLY A 161 -11.00 -1.94 -1.82
CA GLY A 161 -11.81 -3.10 -2.16
C GLY A 161 -12.45 -3.04 -3.55
N TYR A 162 -11.89 -2.24 -4.45
CA TYR A 162 -12.31 -2.10 -5.85
C TYR A 162 -11.43 -2.91 -6.80
N ASN A 163 -11.79 -2.91 -8.07
CA ASN A 163 -11.15 -3.64 -9.14
C ASN A 163 -9.72 -3.17 -9.33
N THR A 164 -8.79 -4.13 -9.33
CA THR A 164 -7.36 -3.85 -9.41
C THR A 164 -6.82 -3.89 -10.84
N SER A 165 -7.63 -4.33 -11.80
CA SER A 165 -7.21 -4.59 -13.17
C SER A 165 -7.73 -3.57 -14.18
N ASN A 166 -8.96 -3.09 -13.97
CA ASN A 166 -9.64 -2.12 -14.80
C ASN A 166 -10.06 -0.92 -13.95
N ILE A 167 -9.37 0.21 -14.17
CA ILE A 167 -9.55 1.43 -13.38
C ILE A 167 -10.92 2.04 -13.70
N ALA A 168 -11.35 2.02 -14.96
CA ALA A 168 -12.66 2.54 -15.34
C ALA A 168 -13.81 1.86 -14.59
N ILE A 169 -13.75 0.54 -14.38
CA ILE A 169 -14.75 -0.17 -13.56
C ILE A 169 -14.68 0.28 -12.11
N ALA A 170 -13.48 0.36 -11.55
CA ALA A 170 -13.28 0.78 -10.17
C ALA A 170 -13.83 2.19 -9.92
N LEU A 171 -13.61 3.13 -10.84
CA LEU A 171 -14.01 4.53 -10.67
C LEU A 171 -15.47 4.80 -11.07
N LEU A 172 -15.92 4.26 -12.20
CA LEU A 172 -17.21 4.62 -12.80
C LEU A 172 -18.36 3.72 -12.36
N ILE A 173 -18.07 2.53 -11.81
CA ILE A 173 -19.08 1.61 -11.29
C ILE A 173 -18.92 1.45 -9.79
N GLU A 174 -17.78 0.92 -9.34
CA GLU A 174 -17.65 0.49 -7.94
C GLU A 174 -17.61 1.69 -6.99
N LYS A 175 -16.72 2.66 -7.20
CA LYS A 175 -16.67 3.92 -6.45
C LYS A 175 -18.00 4.68 -6.54
N HIS A 176 -18.60 4.76 -7.73
CA HIS A 176 -19.88 5.46 -7.94
C HIS A 176 -20.99 4.88 -7.05
N PHE A 177 -21.23 3.57 -7.12
CA PHE A 177 -22.26 2.94 -6.31
C PHE A 177 -21.89 2.85 -4.83
N ASP A 178 -20.60 2.80 -4.48
CA ASP A 178 -20.15 2.84 -3.09
C ASP A 178 -20.47 4.19 -2.44
N GLN A 179 -20.18 5.29 -3.14
CA GLN A 179 -20.51 6.65 -2.69
C GLN A 179 -22.02 6.89 -2.56
N MET A 180 -22.83 6.19 -3.37
CA MET A 180 -24.30 6.20 -3.23
C MET A 180 -24.83 5.26 -2.15
N GLY A 181 -23.99 4.42 -1.52
CA GLY A 181 -24.42 3.37 -0.60
C GLY A 181 -25.19 2.22 -1.26
N LEU A 182 -25.10 2.09 -2.59
CA LEU A 182 -25.82 1.10 -3.41
C LEU A 182 -24.92 -0.05 -3.89
N PHE A 183 -23.64 -0.07 -3.53
CA PHE A 183 -22.70 -1.05 -4.07
C PHE A 183 -23.07 -2.50 -3.73
N ASP A 184 -23.56 -2.76 -2.51
CA ASP A 184 -24.04 -4.11 -2.15
C ASP A 184 -25.30 -4.52 -2.94
N GLN A 185 -26.17 -3.56 -3.27
CA GLN A 185 -27.33 -3.81 -4.11
C GLN A 185 -26.91 -4.12 -5.54
N PHE A 186 -25.94 -3.38 -6.08
CA PHE A 186 -25.34 -3.67 -7.39
C PHE A 186 -24.75 -5.09 -7.44
N LYS A 187 -23.93 -5.47 -6.45
CA LYS A 187 -23.36 -6.82 -6.36
C LYS A 187 -24.45 -7.91 -6.28
N SER A 188 -25.55 -7.63 -5.58
CA SER A 188 -26.69 -8.55 -5.45
C SER A 188 -27.44 -8.73 -6.78
N LYS A 189 -27.73 -7.64 -7.51
CA LYS A 189 -28.35 -7.70 -8.85
C LYS A 189 -27.48 -8.45 -9.85
N ILE A 190 -26.18 -8.21 -9.85
CA ILE A 190 -25.22 -8.98 -10.66
C ILE A 190 -25.36 -10.47 -10.36
N LYS A 191 -25.37 -10.86 -9.08
CA LYS A 191 -25.51 -12.27 -8.69
C LYS A 191 -26.86 -12.86 -9.11
N GLU A 192 -27.93 -12.08 -9.07
CA GLU A 192 -29.26 -12.53 -9.48
C GLU A 192 -29.37 -12.72 -11.00
N GLU A 193 -28.89 -11.76 -11.79
CA GLU A 193 -29.13 -11.73 -13.23
C GLU A 193 -28.01 -12.36 -14.06
N ILE A 194 -26.76 -12.20 -13.63
CA ILE A 194 -25.58 -12.74 -14.30
C ILE A 194 -25.16 -14.10 -13.73
N LYS A 195 -25.69 -14.47 -12.55
CA LYS A 195 -25.36 -15.71 -11.82
C LYS A 195 -23.88 -15.85 -11.47
N GLU A 196 -23.18 -14.73 -11.35
CA GLU A 196 -21.78 -14.66 -10.92
C GLU A 196 -21.62 -13.74 -9.71
N GLN A 197 -20.59 -13.98 -8.91
CA GLN A 197 -20.24 -13.05 -7.83
C GLN A 197 -19.40 -11.91 -8.40
N TRP A 198 -19.68 -10.68 -7.99
CA TRP A 198 -18.87 -9.51 -8.31
C TRP A 198 -17.61 -9.49 -7.45
N THR A 199 -16.59 -10.22 -7.90
CA THR A 199 -15.27 -10.31 -7.25
C THR A 199 -14.18 -10.01 -8.27
N ASP A 200 -13.04 -9.48 -7.81
CA ASP A 200 -11.95 -9.04 -8.69
C ASP A 200 -11.51 -10.13 -9.69
N ALA A 201 -11.46 -11.39 -9.23
CA ALA A 201 -11.14 -12.54 -10.07
C ALA A 201 -12.17 -12.81 -11.20
N LYS A 202 -13.44 -12.48 -11.00
CA LYS A 202 -14.53 -12.76 -11.94
C LYS A 202 -14.91 -11.57 -12.80
N ILE A 203 -14.66 -10.34 -12.33
CA ILE A 203 -15.06 -9.11 -13.03
C ILE A 203 -14.53 -9.09 -14.46
N ARG A 204 -13.27 -9.51 -14.68
CA ARG A 204 -12.69 -9.58 -16.03
C ARG A 204 -13.54 -10.43 -16.99
N ASP A 205 -13.99 -11.59 -16.56
CA ASP A 205 -14.79 -12.49 -17.41
C ASP A 205 -16.22 -12.00 -17.57
N ILE A 206 -16.82 -11.50 -16.48
CA ILE A 206 -18.15 -10.86 -16.50
C ILE A 206 -18.16 -9.72 -17.53
N ILE A 207 -17.14 -8.87 -17.55
CA ILE A 207 -17.07 -7.72 -18.43
C ILE A 207 -16.83 -8.17 -19.88
N ARG A 208 -15.89 -9.09 -20.11
CA ARG A 208 -15.62 -9.60 -21.47
C ARG A 208 -16.85 -10.25 -22.10
N MET A 209 -17.65 -10.97 -21.32
CA MET A 209 -18.77 -11.75 -21.84
C MET A 209 -20.12 -11.02 -21.74
N ARG A 210 -20.30 -10.13 -20.76
CA ARG A 210 -21.61 -9.63 -20.32
C ARG A 210 -21.62 -8.14 -19.98
N LEU A 211 -20.67 -7.33 -20.49
CA LEU A 211 -20.60 -5.88 -20.26
C LEU A 211 -21.94 -5.15 -20.49
N ALA A 212 -22.68 -5.51 -21.55
CA ALA A 212 -24.00 -4.90 -21.82
C ALA A 212 -24.94 -5.04 -20.62
N LYS A 213 -25.00 -6.24 -20.03
CA LYS A 213 -25.89 -6.55 -18.92
C LYS A 213 -25.43 -5.85 -17.63
N VAL A 214 -24.11 -5.73 -17.42
CA VAL A 214 -23.56 -4.95 -16.30
C VAL A 214 -24.00 -3.48 -16.40
N ILE A 215 -23.92 -2.89 -17.60
CA ILE A 215 -24.33 -1.50 -17.84
C ILE A 215 -25.85 -1.34 -17.66
N ASP A 216 -26.65 -2.30 -18.10
CA ASP A 216 -28.10 -2.28 -17.86
C ASP A 216 -28.42 -2.29 -16.37
N ILE A 217 -27.77 -3.16 -15.60
CA ILE A 217 -27.93 -3.22 -14.14
C ILE A 217 -27.49 -1.91 -13.48
N ALA A 218 -26.35 -1.34 -13.91
CA ALA A 218 -25.89 -0.05 -13.41
C ALA A 218 -26.93 1.06 -13.69
N TYR A 219 -27.46 1.12 -14.91
CA TYR A 219 -28.48 2.08 -15.30
C TYR A 219 -29.81 1.92 -14.54
N GLU A 220 -30.19 0.68 -14.21
CA GLU A 220 -31.38 0.44 -13.38
C GLU A 220 -31.23 0.98 -11.96
N LEU A 221 -30.01 1.05 -11.44
CA LEU A 221 -29.72 1.62 -10.12
C LEU A 221 -29.50 3.14 -10.19
N ASP A 222 -28.98 3.63 -11.30
CA ASP A 222 -28.83 5.06 -11.58
C ASP A 222 -29.17 5.37 -13.05
N ASN A 223 -30.38 5.91 -13.26
CA ASN A 223 -30.92 6.23 -14.58
C ASN A 223 -30.30 7.48 -15.22
N THR A 224 -29.40 8.17 -14.52
CA THR A 224 -28.67 9.33 -15.05
C THR A 224 -27.44 8.92 -15.87
N ILE A 225 -27.01 7.66 -15.77
CA ILE A 225 -25.87 7.11 -16.49
C ILE A 225 -26.16 7.05 -17.99
N ASP A 226 -25.27 7.64 -18.80
CA ASP A 226 -25.25 7.38 -20.24
C ASP A 226 -24.60 6.01 -20.51
N LYS A 227 -25.42 5.08 -21.01
CA LYS A 227 -24.99 3.70 -21.27
C LYS A 227 -23.88 3.59 -22.32
N GLU A 228 -23.91 4.42 -23.36
CA GLU A 228 -22.91 4.35 -24.44
C GLU A 228 -21.58 4.97 -23.98
N ALA A 229 -21.64 6.11 -23.29
CA ALA A 229 -20.45 6.74 -22.72
C ALA A 229 -19.75 5.82 -21.72
N LEU A 230 -20.51 5.22 -20.77
CA LEU A 230 -19.96 4.27 -19.80
C LEU A 230 -19.33 3.06 -20.50
N ARG A 231 -19.98 2.53 -21.55
CA ARG A 231 -19.45 1.40 -22.31
C ARG A 231 -18.12 1.70 -22.96
N ASN A 232 -17.98 2.88 -23.55
CA ASN A 232 -16.75 3.30 -24.22
C ASN A 232 -15.65 3.53 -23.19
N ALA A 233 -15.95 4.23 -22.09
CA ALA A 233 -14.98 4.47 -21.01
C ALA A 233 -14.42 3.18 -20.40
N ILE A 234 -15.25 2.15 -20.19
CA ILE A 234 -14.80 0.84 -19.67
C ILE A 234 -13.90 0.10 -20.67
N LYS A 235 -14.14 0.27 -21.97
CA LYS A 235 -13.32 -0.35 -23.03
C LYS A 235 -11.99 0.38 -23.23
N ASP A 236 -12.00 1.71 -23.12
CA ASP A 236 -10.86 2.60 -23.37
C ASP A 236 -10.05 2.88 -22.09
N ASP A 237 -9.92 1.89 -21.21
CA ASP A 237 -9.29 1.93 -19.88
C ASP A 237 -7.74 2.12 -19.91
N GLN A 238 -7.20 2.86 -20.89
CA GLN A 238 -5.78 2.89 -21.23
C GLN A 238 -5.04 4.21 -20.95
N ASP A 239 -5.69 5.30 -20.55
CA ASP A 239 -5.06 6.64 -20.59
C ASP A 239 -5.14 7.47 -19.30
N TYR A 240 -5.14 6.83 -18.13
CA TYR A 240 -5.13 7.58 -16.85
C TYR A 240 -3.83 8.33 -16.61
N ARG A 241 -3.95 9.64 -16.39
CA ARG A 241 -2.85 10.56 -16.12
C ARG A 241 -2.59 10.73 -14.63
N ILE A 242 -1.40 11.25 -14.32
CA ILE A 242 -1.00 11.49 -12.92
C ILE A 242 -1.88 12.55 -12.24
N ASP A 243 -2.37 13.55 -12.96
CA ASP A 243 -3.28 14.56 -12.43
C ASP A 243 -4.63 13.96 -12.02
N GLU A 244 -5.16 12.99 -12.78
CA GLU A 244 -6.35 12.24 -12.41
C GLU A 244 -6.10 11.42 -11.13
N PHE A 245 -4.92 10.79 -11.01
CA PHE A 245 -4.56 10.07 -9.79
C PHE A 245 -4.48 10.97 -8.55
N ILE A 246 -3.89 12.16 -8.69
CA ILE A 246 -3.80 13.13 -7.60
C ILE A 246 -5.19 13.58 -7.15
N GLN A 247 -6.08 13.87 -8.11
CA GLN A 247 -7.47 14.20 -7.81
C GLN A 247 -8.15 13.06 -7.05
N GLU A 248 -7.87 11.82 -7.45
CA GLU A 248 -8.47 10.63 -6.84
C GLU A 248 -7.96 10.30 -5.44
N ILE A 249 -6.70 10.63 -5.14
CA ILE A 249 -6.20 10.62 -3.77
C ILE A 249 -6.91 11.70 -2.96
N LYS A 250 -7.01 12.91 -3.50
CA LYS A 250 -7.57 14.06 -2.80
C LYS A 250 -9.01 13.81 -2.40
N GLU A 251 -9.85 13.39 -3.34
CA GLU A 251 -11.26 13.07 -3.06
C GLU A 251 -11.41 11.99 -1.99
N TYR A 252 -10.55 10.98 -2.02
CA TYR A 252 -10.61 9.91 -1.03
C TYR A 252 -10.15 10.33 0.35
N VAL A 253 -9.09 11.15 0.45
CA VAL A 253 -8.59 11.71 1.70
C VAL A 253 -9.61 12.70 2.29
N ASP A 254 -10.20 13.57 1.45
CA ASP A 254 -11.20 14.57 1.85
C ASP A 254 -12.50 13.93 2.39
N GLN A 255 -12.76 12.67 2.06
CA GLN A 255 -13.89 11.89 2.58
C GLN A 255 -13.60 11.22 3.94
N GLN A 256 -12.37 11.28 4.44
CA GLN A 256 -11.99 10.68 5.73
C GLN A 256 -11.99 11.71 6.88
N GLU A 257 -11.79 11.22 8.10
CA GLU A 257 -11.65 12.05 9.30
C GLU A 257 -10.33 12.84 9.31
N ASP A 258 -10.28 13.94 10.06
CA ASP A 258 -9.12 14.87 10.16
C ASP A 258 -7.79 14.22 10.57
N ASN A 259 -7.83 13.04 11.21
CA ASN A 259 -6.66 12.28 11.65
C ASN A 259 -6.25 11.18 10.64
N PHE A 260 -6.81 11.19 9.43
CA PHE A 260 -6.49 10.23 8.38
C PHE A 260 -5.16 10.53 7.68
N LYS A 261 -4.38 9.47 7.41
CA LYS A 261 -3.13 9.54 6.64
C LYS A 261 -3.06 8.39 5.65
N LEU A 262 -2.91 8.72 4.37
CA LEU A 262 -2.62 7.75 3.31
C LEU A 262 -1.11 7.73 3.04
N ILE A 263 -0.46 6.57 3.17
CA ILE A 263 0.99 6.42 3.00
C ILE A 263 1.29 5.34 1.97
N PHE A 264 1.97 5.73 0.88
CA PHE A 264 2.49 4.79 -0.12
C PHE A 264 3.94 4.43 0.20
N LEU A 265 4.22 3.13 0.28
CA LEU A 265 5.54 2.55 0.50
C LEU A 265 5.93 1.74 -0.75
N MET A 266 6.75 2.34 -1.59
CA MET A 266 7.10 1.80 -2.90
C MET A 266 8.53 1.26 -2.89
N ASP A 267 8.70 -0.02 -3.19
CA ASP A 267 10.02 -0.64 -3.34
C ASP A 267 10.43 -0.79 -4.81
N GLU A 268 11.74 -0.76 -5.08
CA GLU A 268 12.35 -0.89 -6.42
C GLU A 268 11.95 0.17 -7.46
N VAL A 269 11.51 1.35 -7.01
CA VAL A 269 11.12 2.49 -7.88
C VAL A 269 12.23 2.95 -8.82
N SER A 270 13.51 2.79 -8.43
CA SER A 270 14.66 3.27 -9.20
C SER A 270 14.77 2.67 -10.60
N GLN A 271 14.25 1.46 -10.82
CA GLN A 271 14.27 0.82 -12.14
C GLN A 271 13.36 1.51 -13.17
N TYR A 272 12.39 2.30 -12.71
CA TYR A 272 11.43 3.03 -13.56
C TYR A 272 11.82 4.49 -13.78
N ILE A 273 12.50 5.10 -12.81
CA ILE A 273 12.98 6.49 -12.90
C ILE A 273 14.20 6.57 -13.83
N GLY A 274 15.02 5.51 -13.91
CA GLY A 274 16.23 5.48 -14.74
C GLY A 274 16.03 5.70 -16.24
N SER A 275 14.79 5.56 -16.76
CA SER A 275 14.44 5.83 -18.16
C SER A 275 13.83 7.20 -18.40
N ASN A 276 13.52 7.98 -17.36
CA ASN A 276 12.82 9.26 -17.47
C ASN A 276 13.50 10.31 -16.58
N THR A 277 14.45 11.04 -17.15
CA THR A 277 15.28 12.04 -16.47
C THR A 277 14.52 13.20 -15.84
N ASP A 278 13.25 13.39 -16.20
CA ASP A 278 12.38 14.46 -15.68
C ASP A 278 11.74 14.13 -14.31
N LEU A 279 11.79 12.87 -13.86
CA LEU A 279 11.22 12.42 -12.58
C LEU A 279 12.23 12.41 -11.42
N LEU A 280 13.50 12.72 -11.69
CA LEU A 280 14.47 12.95 -10.64
C LEU A 280 14.22 14.33 -10.04
N LEU A 281 13.57 14.34 -8.88
CA LEU A 281 13.54 15.51 -8.00
C LEU A 281 14.99 15.80 -7.55
N MET A 282 15.69 16.65 -8.30
CA MET A 282 16.85 17.41 -7.82
C MET A 282 16.41 18.55 -6.92
#